data_AF-A0A7K0KWC7-F1
#
_entry.id   AF-A0A7K0KWC7-F1
#
_cell.length_a   1.000
_cell.length_b   1.000
_cell.length_c   1.000
_cell.angle_alpha   90.00
_cell.angle_beta   90.00
_cell.angle_gamma   90.00
#
_symmetry.space_group_name_H-M   'P 1'
#
loop_
_entity.id
_entity.type
_entity.pdbx_description
1 polymer ?
#
loop_
_entity_poly.entity_id
_entity_poly.type
_entity_poly.pdbx_seq_one_letter_code
_entity_poly.pdbx_strand_id
1 'polypeptide(L)'
;TSTQNATTQATPSATPTQTQSSTPTPAPAKVVVPAPVKNTANGTFTGPSVFVSYGNVQVEITVRDGKIVDAQALQSPNGRSQRFSDYALPQLRQETLAAQSSSINNISGASYTSYGWYKSLQGALAKAGL
;
A
#
# COMPACT_ATOMS: atom_id res chain seq x y z
N THR A 1 -90.81 14.69 -8.76
CA THR A 1 -90.59 15.07 -7.35
C THR A 1 -89.52 14.15 -6.78
N SER A 2 -88.70 14.69 -5.89
CA SER A 2 -87.41 14.19 -5.41
C SER A 2 -87.43 12.81 -4.72
N THR A 3 -86.21 12.34 -4.39
CA THR A 3 -85.79 11.33 -3.40
C THR A 3 -85.61 9.88 -3.89
N GLN A 4 -84.63 9.07 -3.47
CA GLN A 4 -83.38 9.17 -2.67
C GLN A 4 -82.74 7.76 -2.74
N ASN A 5 -81.39 7.64 -2.66
CA ASN A 5 -80.61 6.62 -1.90
C ASN A 5 -80.85 5.09 -2.21
N ALA A 6 -79.96 4.12 -2.02
CA ALA A 6 -78.59 3.96 -1.55
C ALA A 6 -78.18 2.47 -1.75
N THR A 7 -76.91 2.26 -2.15
CA THR A 7 -75.93 1.21 -1.76
C THR A 7 -76.31 -0.23 -1.33
N THR A 8 -75.69 -1.19 -2.05
CA THR A 8 -74.84 -2.34 -1.62
C THR A 8 -75.02 -3.01 -0.26
N GLN A 9 -75.02 -4.35 -0.22
CA GLN A 9 -74.23 -5.12 0.77
C GLN A 9 -74.06 -6.61 0.43
N ALA A 10 -72.81 -7.09 0.40
CA ALA A 10 -72.46 -8.49 0.65
C ALA A 10 -71.36 -8.53 1.71
N THR A 11 -71.79 -8.90 2.92
CA THR A 11 -71.20 -9.77 3.95
C THR A 11 -69.71 -9.70 4.40
N PRO A 12 -69.45 -10.07 5.67
CA PRO A 12 -68.34 -9.60 6.50
C PRO A 12 -67.27 -10.67 6.80
N SER A 13 -66.11 -10.29 7.33
CA SER A 13 -65.60 -10.62 8.70
C SER A 13 -64.11 -10.97 8.53
N ALA A 14 -63.12 -10.54 9.32
CA ALA A 14 -63.11 -10.04 10.69
C ALA A 14 -61.88 -9.10 10.94
N THR A 15 -62.09 -8.16 11.87
CA THR A 15 -61.17 -7.32 12.69
C THR A 15 -60.22 -8.20 13.55
N PRO A 16 -59.17 -7.72 14.29
CA PRO A 16 -58.72 -6.35 14.62
C PRO A 16 -57.17 -6.18 14.42
N THR A 17 -56.46 -5.06 14.60
CA THR A 17 -56.16 -4.36 15.87
C THR A 17 -55.13 -3.24 15.60
N GLN A 18 -55.44 -2.06 16.14
CA GLN A 18 -54.58 -0.97 16.64
C GLN A 18 -53.34 -0.48 15.86
N THR A 19 -53.45 0.80 15.54
CA THR A 19 -52.41 1.82 15.38
C THR A 19 -51.36 1.78 16.50
N GLN A 20 -50.10 1.55 16.14
CA GLN A 20 -48.95 2.07 16.89
C GLN A 20 -48.02 2.79 15.92
N SER A 21 -47.94 4.10 16.13
CA SER A 21 -46.95 5.00 15.55
C SER A 21 -45.53 4.47 15.79
N SER A 22 -44.79 4.27 14.70
CA SER A 22 -43.33 4.15 14.72
C SER A 22 -42.74 5.16 13.75
N THR A 23 -41.95 6.06 14.32
CA THR A 23 -40.98 6.95 13.67
C THR A 23 -40.16 6.22 12.60
N PRO A 24 -39.81 6.86 11.46
CA PRO A 24 -38.95 6.24 10.46
C PRO A 24 -37.54 6.05 11.05
N THR A 25 -37.22 4.81 11.38
CA THR A 25 -35.87 4.34 11.67
C THR A 25 -34.99 4.61 10.44
N PRO A 26 -33.82 5.26 10.59
CA PRO A 26 -32.87 5.38 9.49
C PRO A 26 -32.49 3.98 9.01
N ALA A 27 -32.67 3.71 7.72
CA ALA A 27 -32.15 2.50 7.11
C ALA A 27 -30.66 2.39 7.45
N PRO A 28 -30.15 1.21 7.86
CA PRO A 28 -28.73 1.03 8.08
C PRO A 28 -28.03 1.39 6.78
N ALA A 29 -27.26 2.49 6.82
CA ALA A 29 -26.39 2.87 5.73
C ALA A 29 -25.56 1.64 5.38
N LYS A 30 -25.71 1.18 4.14
CA LYS A 30 -24.91 0.12 3.56
C LYS A 30 -23.46 0.47 3.85
N VAL A 31 -22.85 -0.22 4.80
CA VAL A 31 -21.44 -0.05 5.14
C VAL A 31 -20.72 -0.40 3.85
N VAL A 32 -20.29 0.63 3.13
CA VAL A 32 -19.37 0.50 2.02
C VAL A 32 -18.10 0.01 2.68
N VAL A 33 -17.93 -1.30 2.73
CA VAL A 33 -16.65 -1.93 3.02
C VAL A 33 -15.70 -1.25 2.04
N PRO A 34 -14.71 -0.46 2.49
CA PRO A 34 -13.69 0.01 1.57
C PRO A 34 -13.14 -1.25 0.94
N ALA A 35 -13.21 -1.35 -0.39
CA ALA A 35 -12.38 -2.31 -1.11
C ALA A 35 -10.97 -2.19 -0.52
N PRO A 36 -10.21 -3.28 -0.34
CA PRO A 36 -8.84 -3.16 0.12
C PRO A 36 -8.17 -2.19 -0.83
N VAL A 37 -7.95 -0.96 -0.38
CA VAL A 37 -7.02 -0.07 -1.02
C VAL A 37 -5.77 -0.92 -0.99
N LYS A 38 -5.30 -1.38 -2.17
CA LYS A 38 -3.91 -1.80 -2.24
C LYS A 38 -3.20 -0.60 -1.65
N ASN A 39 -2.74 -0.73 -0.41
CA ASN A 39 -2.03 0.33 0.28
C ASN A 39 -0.76 0.45 -0.53
N THR A 40 -0.86 1.25 -1.56
CA THR A 40 0.21 1.65 -2.43
C THR A 40 1.25 2.19 -1.49
N ALA A 41 2.31 1.42 -1.27
CA ALA A 41 3.26 1.73 -0.23
C ALA A 41 3.89 3.06 -0.55
N ASN A 42 3.72 4.00 0.38
CA ASN A 42 4.12 5.38 0.24
C ASN A 42 4.93 5.72 1.48
N GLY A 43 6.19 6.09 1.28
CA GLY A 43 7.12 6.38 2.36
C GLY A 43 8.53 5.90 2.06
N THR A 44 9.42 6.14 3.02
CA THR A 44 10.79 5.65 3.02
C THR A 44 10.83 4.28 3.70
N PHE A 45 11.38 3.30 3.01
CA PHE A 45 11.55 1.95 3.50
C PHE A 45 13.03 1.64 3.59
N THR A 46 13.48 1.44 4.83
CA THR A 46 14.86 1.10 5.11
C THR A 46 15.02 -0.42 5.14
N GLY A 47 15.97 -0.91 4.35
CA GLY A 47 16.38 -2.30 4.30
C GLY A 47 17.17 -2.74 5.53
N PRO A 48 17.32 -4.04 5.77
CA PRO A 48 18.22 -4.55 6.80
C PRO A 48 19.67 -4.15 6.51
N SER A 49 20.46 -3.97 7.57
CA SER A 49 21.91 -3.79 7.45
C SER A 49 22.57 -5.12 7.13
N VAL A 50 23.33 -5.17 6.03
CA VAL A 50 24.00 -6.37 5.55
C VAL A 50 25.50 -6.21 5.78
N PHE A 51 26.07 -7.09 6.60
CA PHE A 51 27.51 -7.14 6.78
C PHE A 51 28.19 -7.75 5.55
N VAL A 52 29.12 -7.01 4.93
CA VAL A 52 30.00 -7.49 3.87
C VAL A 52 31.45 -7.35 4.32
N SER A 53 32.39 -8.00 3.61
CA SER A 53 33.81 -8.08 4.00
C SER A 53 34.51 -6.74 4.27
N TYR A 54 33.94 -5.62 3.81
CA TYR A 54 34.50 -4.27 3.97
C TYR A 54 33.68 -3.36 4.89
N GLY A 55 32.61 -3.87 5.52
CA GLY A 55 31.74 -3.12 6.43
C GLY A 55 30.26 -3.41 6.25
N ASN A 56 29.40 -2.70 6.98
CA ASN A 56 27.96 -2.80 6.86
C ASN A 56 27.45 -1.97 5.68
N VAL A 57 26.51 -2.54 4.92
CA VAL A 57 25.77 -1.86 3.86
C VAL A 57 24.29 -1.82 4.24
N GLN A 58 23.70 -0.63 4.20
CA GLN A 58 22.27 -0.44 4.44
C GLN A 58 21.72 0.51 3.40
N VAL A 59 20.56 0.16 2.83
CA VAL A 59 19.89 0.93 1.78
C VAL A 59 18.52 1.35 2.25
N GLU A 60 18.15 2.56 1.88
CA GLU A 60 16.82 3.09 2.00
C GLU A 60 16.27 3.36 0.60
N ILE A 61 15.02 2.97 0.39
CA ILE A 61 14.27 3.32 -0.82
C ILE A 61 13.14 4.24 -0.44
N THR A 62 12.82 5.19 -1.31
CA THR A 62 11.59 5.98 -1.22
C THR A 62 10.62 5.42 -2.22
N VAL A 63 9.45 5.01 -1.74
CA VAL A 63 8.35 4.55 -2.59
C VAL A 63 7.26 5.60 -2.58
N ARG A 64 6.77 5.96 -3.77
CA ARG A 64 5.57 6.79 -3.96
C ARG A 64 4.73 6.21 -5.06
N ASP A 65 3.43 6.18 -4.82
CA ASP A 65 2.45 5.56 -5.69
C ASP A 65 2.82 4.11 -6.06
N GLY A 66 3.50 3.39 -5.13
CA GLY A 66 3.86 1.99 -5.31
C GLY A 66 5.03 1.80 -6.28
N LYS A 67 5.76 2.88 -6.54
CA LYS A 67 6.94 2.92 -7.40
C LYS A 67 8.12 3.46 -6.60
N ILE A 68 9.29 2.91 -6.86
CA ILE A 68 10.53 3.42 -6.27
C ILE A 68 10.83 4.76 -6.94
N VAL A 69 10.83 5.85 -6.18
CA VAL A 69 11.15 7.20 -6.66
C VAL A 69 12.54 7.65 -6.26
N ASP A 70 13.14 7.01 -5.26
CA ASP A 70 14.53 7.26 -4.87
C ASP A 70 15.13 6.03 -4.18
N ALA A 71 16.45 5.91 -4.21
CA ALA A 71 17.20 4.88 -3.49
C ALA A 71 18.57 5.40 -3.05
N GLN A 72 18.92 5.20 -1.79
CA GLN A 72 20.13 5.75 -1.17
C GLN A 72 20.77 4.73 -0.23
N ALA A 73 22.10 4.64 -0.21
CA ALA A 73 22.78 3.90 0.86
C ALA A 73 22.85 4.79 2.09
N LEU A 74 22.19 4.39 3.17
CA LEU A 74 22.37 5.00 4.49
C LEU A 74 23.70 4.60 5.12
N GLN A 75 24.19 3.40 4.79
CA GLN A 75 25.44 2.90 5.31
C GLN A 75 26.22 2.22 4.18
N SER A 76 27.48 2.60 4.03
CA SER A 76 28.39 2.03 3.06
C SER A 76 29.73 1.70 3.73
N PRO A 77 30.48 0.73 3.18
CA PRO A 77 31.75 0.31 3.76
C PRO A 77 32.78 1.44 3.70
N ASN A 78 33.32 1.82 4.85
CA ASN A 78 34.31 2.89 4.99
C ASN A 78 35.74 2.39 4.72
N GLY A 79 36.62 3.28 4.25
CA GLY A 79 38.05 3.00 4.03
C GLY A 79 38.44 2.95 2.54
N ARG A 80 39.28 1.99 2.14
CA ARG A 80 39.82 1.92 0.77
C ARG A 80 38.75 1.63 -0.29
N SER A 81 37.57 1.16 0.11
CA SER A 81 36.44 0.87 -0.77
C SER A 81 35.44 2.03 -0.91
N GLN A 82 35.58 3.08 -0.09
CA GLN A 82 34.66 4.22 -0.09
C GLN A 82 34.60 4.92 -1.45
N ARG A 83 35.76 5.09 -2.12
CA ARG A 83 35.83 5.70 -3.47
C ARG A 83 35.03 4.92 -4.53
N PHE A 84 34.93 3.60 -4.39
CA PHE A 84 34.17 2.77 -5.32
C PHE A 84 32.70 2.73 -4.97
N SER A 85 32.37 2.69 -3.67
CA SER A 85 31.00 2.84 -3.21
C SER A 85 30.44 4.17 -3.70
N ASP A 86 31.13 5.29 -3.47
CA ASP A 86 30.68 6.63 -3.87
C ASP A 86 30.38 6.74 -5.37
N TYR A 87 31.24 6.16 -6.22
CA TYR A 87 31.01 6.06 -7.66
C TYR A 87 29.82 5.14 -8.01
N ALA A 88 29.65 4.03 -7.29
CA ALA A 88 28.59 3.07 -7.55
C ALA A 88 27.22 3.52 -7.03
N LEU A 89 27.13 4.33 -5.97
CA LEU A 89 25.87 4.81 -5.39
C LEU A 89 24.94 5.47 -6.42
N PRO A 90 25.36 6.45 -7.23
CA PRO A 90 24.48 7.05 -8.23
C PRO A 90 24.10 6.07 -9.35
N GLN A 91 25.00 5.17 -9.76
CA GLN A 91 24.68 4.14 -10.75
C GLN A 91 23.67 3.13 -10.21
N LEU A 92 23.86 2.61 -8.99
CA LEU A 92 22.95 1.70 -8.32
C LEU A 92 21.57 2.32 -8.11
N ARG A 93 21.51 3.61 -7.80
CA ARG A 93 20.25 4.36 -7.74
C ARG A 93 19.55 4.36 -9.09
N GLN A 94 20.24 4.72 -10.17
CA GLN A 94 19.66 4.73 -11.52
C GLN A 94 19.18 3.34 -11.94
N GLU A 95 19.97 2.30 -11.70
CA GLU A 95 19.61 0.91 -11.95
C GLU A 95 18.39 0.49 -11.13
N THR A 96 18.31 0.88 -9.85
CA THR A 96 17.15 0.60 -8.99
C THR A 96 15.90 1.28 -9.52
N LEU A 97 16.01 2.55 -9.94
CA LEU A 97 14.89 3.31 -10.49
C LEU A 97 14.43 2.71 -11.83
N ALA A 98 15.36 2.24 -12.66
CA ALA A 98 15.07 1.57 -13.93
C ALA A 98 14.44 0.19 -13.73
N ALA A 99 14.98 -0.61 -12.81
CA ALA A 99 14.50 -1.96 -12.51
C ALA A 99 13.18 -1.96 -11.75
N GLN A 100 12.90 -0.90 -10.97
CA GLN A 100 11.78 -0.84 -10.01
C GLN A 100 11.73 -2.05 -9.06
N SER A 101 12.88 -2.68 -8.81
CA SER A 101 12.98 -3.94 -8.06
C SER A 101 14.37 -4.12 -7.46
N SER A 102 14.55 -5.13 -6.61
CA SER A 102 15.85 -5.51 -6.04
C SER A 102 16.79 -6.10 -7.07
N SER A 103 16.28 -6.58 -8.20
CA SER A 103 17.09 -7.08 -9.33
C SER A 103 17.78 -5.93 -10.05
N ILE A 104 18.97 -5.56 -9.58
CA ILE A 104 19.85 -4.57 -10.20
C ILE A 104 21.14 -5.23 -10.67
N ASN A 105 21.77 -4.62 -11.68
CA ASN A 105 23.05 -5.09 -12.16
C ASN A 105 24.17 -4.71 -11.18
N ASN A 106 25.17 -5.58 -11.11
CA ASN A 106 26.38 -5.30 -10.36
C ASN A 106 27.22 -4.24 -11.10
N ILE A 107 27.74 -3.24 -10.38
CA ILE A 107 28.61 -2.20 -10.92
C ILE A 107 30.07 -2.64 -10.81
N SER A 108 30.81 -2.54 -11.91
CA SER A 108 32.24 -2.87 -11.97
C SER A 108 33.03 -2.10 -10.89
N GLY A 109 33.66 -2.84 -9.97
CA GLY A 109 34.43 -2.28 -8.87
C GLY A 109 33.69 -2.17 -7.53
N ALA A 110 32.38 -2.44 -7.50
CA ALA A 110 31.54 -2.33 -6.31
C ALA A 110 30.73 -3.59 -5.98
N SER A 111 31.22 -4.79 -6.37
CA SER A 111 30.51 -6.07 -6.17
C SER A 111 29.97 -6.30 -4.76
N TYR A 112 30.73 -5.94 -3.74
CA TYR A 112 30.31 -6.09 -2.34
C TYR A 112 29.20 -5.12 -1.96
N THR A 113 29.32 -3.86 -2.41
CA THR A 113 28.31 -2.83 -2.20
C THR A 113 27.03 -3.17 -2.95
N SER A 114 27.11 -3.64 -4.20
CA SER A 114 25.97 -4.11 -4.98
C SER A 114 25.28 -5.31 -4.33
N TYR A 115 26.04 -6.26 -3.78
CA TYR A 115 25.47 -7.41 -3.07
C TYR A 115 24.75 -7.00 -1.77
N GLY A 116 25.38 -6.14 -0.97
CA GLY A 116 24.77 -5.58 0.24
C GLY A 116 23.54 -4.76 -0.10
N TRP A 117 23.60 -3.98 -1.18
CA TRP A 117 22.50 -3.18 -1.69
C TRP A 117 21.32 -4.06 -2.10
N TYR A 118 21.55 -5.07 -2.94
CA TYR A 118 20.54 -6.05 -3.35
C TYR A 118 19.80 -6.66 -2.15
N LYS A 119 20.54 -7.17 -1.16
CA LYS A 119 19.95 -7.81 0.03
C LYS A 119 19.16 -6.82 0.88
N SER A 120 19.70 -5.62 1.07
CA SER A 120 19.01 -4.56 1.82
C SER A 120 17.74 -4.13 1.09
N LEU A 121 17.81 -3.98 -0.24
CA LEU A 121 16.70 -3.56 -1.08
C LEU A 121 15.59 -4.59 -1.14
N GLN A 122 15.93 -5.88 -1.20
CA GLN A 122 14.94 -6.96 -1.10
C GLN A 122 14.15 -6.86 0.22
N GLY A 123 14.82 -6.60 1.34
CA GLY A 123 14.16 -6.39 2.63
C GLY A 123 13.37 -5.08 2.69
N ALA A 124 13.80 -4.04 1.99
CA ALA A 124 13.09 -2.78 1.89
C ALA A 124 11.80 -2.90 1.06
N LEU A 125 11.86 -3.60 -0.09
CA LEU A 125 10.70 -3.93 -0.91
C LEU A 125 9.70 -4.81 -0.17
N ALA A 126 10.18 -5.81 0.57
CA ALA A 126 9.32 -6.64 1.41
C ALA A 126 8.58 -5.79 2.47
N LYS A 127 9.23 -4.78 3.06
CA LYS A 127 8.56 -3.82 3.97
C LYS A 127 7.58 -2.89 3.25
N ALA A 128 7.89 -2.53 2.01
CA ALA A 128 7.00 -1.78 1.13
C ALA A 128 5.86 -2.65 0.56
N GLY A 129 5.84 -3.96 0.77
CA GLY A 129 4.84 -4.84 0.16
C GLY A 129 4.89 -4.85 -1.38
N LEU A 130 6.08 -4.64 -1.95
CA LEU A 130 6.38 -4.73 -3.38
C LEU A 130 6.99 -6.08 -3.75
#